data_AF-A0A6N7MDN5-F1
#
_entry.id   AF-A0A6N7MDN5-F1
#
_cell.length_a   1.000
_cell.length_b   1.000
_cell.length_c   1.000
_cell.angle_alpha   90.00
_cell.angle_beta   90.00
_cell.angle_gamma   90.00
#
_symmetry.space_group_name_H-M   'P 1'
#
loop_
_entity.id
_entity.type
_entity.pdbx_description
1 polymer ?
#
loop_
_entity_poly.entity_id
_entity_poly.type
_entity_poly.pdbx_seq_one_letter_code
_entity_poly.pdbx_strand_id
1 'polypeptide(L)'
;MNKHKQLSLITFFTFLMGAASFMFWGVFYEQHLLQKEQMQLFLLSFDFLIQHLTVQGGFSIYLDEFFTQFFGLPFIGSVVITISLVVLQQLTLKLFSYYSSNSTYLLLSFLPALAYWALLCNDFYYLSGIFGVIIALSFALVYLSISKITYRQK
;
A
#
# COMPACT_ATOMS: atom_id res chain seq x y z
N MET A 1 15.17 -19.70 -14.85
CA MET A 1 15.57 -18.29 -15.03
C MET A 1 16.44 -17.90 -13.85
N ASN A 2 17.59 -17.25 -14.08
CA ASN A 2 18.53 -16.92 -13.00
C ASN A 2 17.86 -15.95 -12.00
N LYS A 3 17.99 -16.18 -10.68
CA LYS A 3 17.25 -15.44 -9.63
C LYS A 3 17.46 -13.91 -9.74
N HIS A 4 18.65 -13.48 -10.13
CA HIS A 4 18.97 -12.07 -10.39
C HIS A 4 18.18 -11.47 -11.56
N LYS A 5 17.98 -12.24 -12.63
CA LYS A 5 17.22 -11.80 -13.81
C LYS A 5 15.73 -11.65 -13.50
N GLN A 6 15.19 -12.52 -12.65
CA GLN A 6 13.81 -12.41 -12.14
C GLN A 6 13.61 -11.17 -11.26
N LEU A 7 14.52 -10.92 -10.32
CA LEU A 7 14.41 -9.76 -9.44
C LEU A 7 14.49 -8.45 -10.23
N SER A 8 15.43 -8.35 -11.18
CA SER A 8 15.54 -7.19 -12.07
C SER A 8 14.28 -6.96 -12.90
N LEU A 9 13.67 -8.03 -13.41
CA LEU A 9 12.42 -7.96 -14.18
C LEU A 9 11.26 -7.46 -13.29
N ILE A 10 11.14 -7.95 -12.07
CA ILE A 10 10.10 -7.50 -11.12
C ILE A 10 10.29 -6.02 -10.80
N THR A 11 11.51 -5.58 -10.51
CA THR A 11 11.80 -4.17 -10.24
C THR A 11 11.41 -3.28 -11.42
N PHE A 12 11.69 -3.72 -12.65
CA PHE A 12 11.26 -3.00 -13.85
C PHE A 12 9.73 -2.89 -13.95
N PHE A 13 8.99 -3.98 -13.72
CA PHE A 13 7.52 -3.95 -13.71
C PHE A 13 6.94 -3.12 -12.56
N THR A 14 7.55 -3.14 -11.37
CA THR A 14 7.15 -2.28 -10.26
C THR A 14 7.35 -0.80 -10.60
N PHE A 15 8.47 -0.45 -11.24
CA PHE A 15 8.71 0.91 -11.70
C PHE A 15 7.67 1.33 -12.74
N LEU A 16 7.39 0.46 -13.72
CA LEU A 16 6.38 0.72 -14.74
C LEU A 16 4.99 0.90 -14.14
N MET A 17 4.59 0.03 -13.21
CA MET A 17 3.31 0.15 -12.48
C MET A 17 3.24 1.45 -11.68
N GLY A 18 4.32 1.81 -10.99
CA GLY A 18 4.40 3.05 -10.21
C GLY A 18 4.29 4.30 -11.10
N ALA A 19 5.05 4.35 -12.20
CA ALA A 19 4.99 5.45 -13.15
C ALA A 19 3.60 5.59 -13.80
N ALA A 20 2.98 4.47 -14.18
CA ALA A 20 1.63 4.45 -14.72
C ALA A 20 0.60 4.93 -13.68
N SER A 21 0.74 4.53 -12.41
CA SER A 21 -0.14 4.96 -11.33
C SER A 21 -0.02 6.46 -11.09
N PHE A 22 1.21 6.95 -11.01
CA PHE A 22 1.49 8.36 -10.82
C PHE A 22 0.90 9.23 -11.94
N MET A 23 1.07 8.84 -13.21
CA MET A 23 0.47 9.55 -14.34
C MET A 23 -1.07 9.45 -14.35
N PHE A 24 -1.63 8.30 -14.00
CA PHE A 24 -3.08 8.11 -13.95
C PHE A 24 -3.73 9.05 -12.92
N TRP A 25 -3.27 9.02 -11.67
CA TRP A 25 -3.84 9.83 -10.60
C TRP A 25 -3.50 11.32 -10.73
N GLY A 26 -2.29 11.63 -11.20
CA GLY A 26 -1.78 12.99 -11.26
C GLY A 26 -2.12 13.76 -12.54
N VAL A 27 -2.80 13.16 -13.53
CA VAL A 27 -3.21 13.84 -14.77
C VAL A 27 -4.65 13.51 -15.13
N PHE A 28 -5.02 12.23 -15.15
CA PHE A 28 -6.33 11.78 -15.63
C PHE A 28 -7.40 11.76 -14.53
N TYR A 29 -6.99 11.61 -13.28
CA TYR A 29 -7.88 11.36 -12.14
C TYR A 29 -7.74 12.37 -10.99
N GLU A 30 -7.23 13.57 -11.30
CA GLU A 30 -6.99 14.64 -10.31
C GLU A 30 -8.27 15.06 -9.58
N GLN A 31 -9.38 15.20 -10.30
CA GLN A 31 -10.66 15.64 -9.72
C GLN A 31 -11.17 14.71 -8.63
N HIS A 32 -10.91 13.40 -8.78
CA HIS A 32 -11.28 12.41 -7.78
C HIS A 32 -10.43 12.52 -6.51
N LEU A 33 -9.18 12.98 -6.61
CA LEU A 33 -8.34 13.25 -5.44
C LEU A 33 -8.88 14.45 -4.65
N LEU A 34 -9.23 15.53 -5.35
CA LEU A 34 -9.83 16.72 -4.74
C LEU A 34 -11.17 16.40 -4.06
N GLN A 35 -11.99 15.56 -4.68
CA GLN A 35 -13.24 15.12 -4.08
C GLN A 35 -12.98 14.31 -2.78
N LYS A 36 -11.99 13.41 -2.79
CA LYS A 36 -11.60 12.63 -1.60
C LYS A 36 -11.11 13.53 -0.47
N GLU A 37 -10.30 14.54 -0.78
CA GLU A 37 -9.87 15.56 0.18
C GLU A 37 -11.06 16.23 0.87
N GLN A 38 -12.03 16.71 0.09
CA GLN A 38 -13.18 17.47 0.61
C GLN A 38 -14.12 16.63 1.49
N MET A 39 -14.14 15.31 1.28
CA MET A 39 -15.02 14.39 2.00
C MET A 39 -14.45 13.95 3.36
N GLN A 40 -13.16 14.15 3.63
CA GLN A 40 -12.49 13.70 4.85
C GLN A 40 -11.90 14.88 5.63
N LEU A 41 -12.40 15.12 6.83
CA LEU A 41 -11.85 16.11 7.76
C LEU A 41 -10.82 15.45 8.66
N PHE A 42 -9.61 16.00 8.69
CA PHE A 42 -8.57 15.56 9.63
C PHE A 42 -8.23 16.67 10.62
N LEU A 43 -8.22 16.31 11.91
CA LEU A 43 -7.84 17.21 12.99
C LEU A 43 -6.56 16.69 13.66
N LEU A 44 -5.45 17.40 13.52
CA LEU A 44 -4.18 17.03 14.15
C LEU A 44 -4.20 17.31 15.66
N SER A 45 -4.90 16.47 16.42
CA SER A 45 -4.98 16.56 17.88
C SER A 45 -4.82 15.19 18.54
N PHE A 46 -4.32 15.19 19.78
CA PHE A 46 -4.15 13.95 20.55
C PHE A 46 -5.49 13.28 20.86
N ASP A 47 -6.53 14.06 21.16
CA ASP A 47 -7.86 13.50 21.42
C ASP A 47 -8.42 12.78 20.20
N PHE A 48 -8.23 13.35 19.01
CA PHE A 48 -8.64 12.76 17.73
C PHE A 48 -7.89 11.44 17.45
N LEU A 49 -6.58 11.40 17.73
CA LEU A 49 -5.78 10.17 17.62
C LEU A 49 -6.32 9.08 18.56
N ILE A 50 -6.55 9.40 19.84
CA ILE A 50 -7.02 8.43 20.83
C ILE A 50 -8.40 7.89 20.45
N GLN A 51 -9.31 8.76 20.00
CA GLN A 51 -10.62 8.34 19.51
C GLN A 51 -10.49 7.29 18.39
N HIS A 52 -9.61 7.51 17.41
CA HIS A 52 -9.36 6.55 16.35
C HIS A 52 -8.74 5.25 16.86
N LEU A 53 -7.80 5.31 17.79
CA LEU A 53 -7.15 4.12 18.34
C LEU A 53 -8.10 3.23 19.17
N THR A 54 -9.22 3.78 19.69
CA THR A 54 -10.24 2.97 20.38
C THR A 54 -11.09 2.13 19.43
N VAL A 55 -11.14 2.48 18.15
CA VAL A 55 -11.91 1.75 17.13
C VAL A 55 -11.02 0.72 16.44
N GLN A 56 -11.58 -0.46 16.16
CA GLN A 56 -10.89 -1.50 15.39
C GLN A 56 -10.46 -0.98 14.01
N GLY A 57 -9.17 -1.14 13.68
CA GLY A 57 -8.61 -0.60 12.44
C GLY A 57 -8.52 0.92 12.38
N GLY A 58 -8.85 1.65 13.45
CA GLY A 58 -8.89 3.11 13.41
C GLY A 58 -7.53 3.77 13.20
N PHE A 59 -6.42 3.07 13.47
CA PHE A 59 -5.09 3.56 13.08
C PHE A 59 -4.91 3.70 11.56
N SER A 60 -5.45 2.77 10.75
CA SER A 60 -5.37 2.89 9.28
C SER A 60 -6.29 3.98 8.75
N ILE A 61 -7.42 4.22 9.42
CA ILE A 61 -8.33 5.33 9.14
C ILE A 61 -7.64 6.67 9.46
N TYR A 62 -6.99 6.78 10.62
CA TYR A 62 -6.24 7.97 10.99
C TYR A 62 -5.13 8.31 9.98
N LEU A 63 -4.39 7.29 9.50
CA LEU A 63 -3.36 7.49 8.47
C LEU A 63 -3.97 7.96 7.14
N ASP A 64 -5.07 7.35 6.73
CA ASP A 64 -5.82 7.76 5.53
C ASP A 64 -6.24 9.22 5.60
N GLU A 65 -6.95 9.61 6.67
CA GLU A 65 -7.39 11.00 6.84
C GLU A 65 -6.23 11.99 6.88
N PHE A 66 -5.11 11.64 7.53
CA PHE A 66 -3.89 12.46 7.53
C PHE A 66 -3.32 12.65 6.13
N PHE A 67 -3.21 11.57 5.35
CA PHE A 67 -2.62 11.62 4.01
C PHE A 67 -3.55 12.26 2.98
N THR A 68 -4.86 12.07 3.12
CA THR A 68 -5.88 12.66 2.26
C THR A 68 -5.88 14.20 2.34
N GLN A 69 -5.39 14.81 3.43
CA GLN A 69 -5.21 16.27 3.49
C GLN A 69 -4.25 16.82 2.43
N PHE A 70 -3.34 16.00 1.90
CA PHE A 70 -2.42 16.44 0.85
C PHE A 70 -3.01 16.33 -0.56
N PHE A 71 -4.23 15.80 -0.70
CA PHE A 71 -4.84 15.53 -2.01
C PHE A 71 -5.32 16.81 -2.70
N GLY A 72 -5.38 17.94 -1.99
CA GLY A 72 -5.58 19.27 -2.57
C GLY A 72 -4.51 19.68 -3.57
N LEU A 73 -3.33 19.04 -3.51
CA LEU A 73 -2.33 19.08 -4.57
C LEU A 73 -2.32 17.72 -5.26
N PRO A 74 -2.95 17.58 -6.46
CA PRO A 74 -3.09 16.29 -7.14
C PRO A 74 -1.75 15.57 -7.37
N PHE A 75 -0.67 16.34 -7.57
CA PHE A 75 0.69 15.81 -7.65
C PHE A 75 1.13 15.09 -6.37
N ILE A 76 0.85 15.64 -5.20
CA ILE A 76 1.22 15.00 -3.92
C ILE A 76 0.32 13.80 -3.67
N GLY A 77 -0.99 13.93 -3.94
CA GLY A 77 -1.93 12.83 -3.79
C GLY A 77 -1.57 11.62 -4.68
N SER A 78 -1.17 11.85 -5.92
CA SER A 78 -0.72 10.79 -6.82
C SER A 78 0.56 10.10 -6.34
N VAL A 79 1.51 10.85 -5.75
CA VAL A 79 2.71 10.29 -5.10
C VAL A 79 2.32 9.40 -3.92
N VAL A 80 1.42 9.85 -3.05
CA VAL A 80 0.96 9.09 -1.87
C VAL A 80 0.33 7.77 -2.28
N ILE A 81 -0.59 7.77 -3.25
CA ILE A 81 -1.24 6.55 -3.75
C ILE A 81 -0.19 5.61 -4.39
N THR A 82 0.69 6.16 -5.23
CA THR A 82 1.71 5.39 -5.93
C THR A 82 2.65 4.70 -4.95
N ILE A 83 3.15 5.43 -3.95
CA ILE A 83 4.01 4.88 -2.90
C ILE A 83 3.27 3.78 -2.15
N SER A 84 2.00 4.00 -1.79
CA SER A 84 1.20 3.01 -1.07
C SER A 84 1.02 1.72 -1.87
N LEU A 85 0.74 1.80 -3.18
CA LEU A 85 0.64 0.64 -4.07
C LEU A 85 1.97 -0.09 -4.24
N VAL A 86 3.08 0.65 -4.36
CA VAL A 86 4.42 0.06 -4.47
C VAL A 86 4.79 -0.64 -3.15
N VAL A 87 4.56 -0.02 -2.00
CA VAL A 87 4.81 -0.64 -0.68
C VAL A 87 4.00 -1.92 -0.53
N LEU A 88 2.72 -1.90 -0.90
CA LEU A 88 1.87 -3.08 -0.88
C LEU A 88 2.47 -4.20 -1.75
N GLN A 89 2.87 -3.90 -2.99
CA GLN A 89 3.51 -4.86 -3.90
C GLN A 89 4.83 -5.41 -3.34
N GLN A 90 5.63 -4.60 -2.66
CA GLN A 90 6.89 -5.04 -2.08
C GLN A 90 6.68 -5.95 -0.85
N LEU A 91 5.68 -5.66 -0.02
CA LEU A 91 5.35 -6.49 1.13
C LEU A 91 4.79 -7.85 0.69
N THR A 92 3.90 -7.89 -0.30
CA THR A 92 3.38 -9.15 -0.86
C THR A 92 4.49 -9.96 -1.52
N LEU A 93 5.42 -9.31 -2.23
CA LEU A 93 6.59 -9.97 -2.81
C LEU A 93 7.47 -10.62 -1.73
N LYS A 94 7.77 -9.90 -0.64
CA LYS A 94 8.52 -10.44 0.50
C LYS A 94 7.81 -11.64 1.10
N LEU A 95 6.50 -11.57 1.27
CA LEU A 95 5.69 -12.67 1.80
C LEU A 95 5.77 -13.92 0.92
N PHE A 96 5.57 -13.77 -0.39
CA PHE A 96 5.66 -14.92 -1.30
C PHE A 96 7.07 -15.48 -1.39
N SER A 97 8.10 -14.63 -1.36
CA SER A 97 9.50 -15.08 -1.33
C SER A 97 9.86 -15.88 -0.08
N TYR A 98 9.12 -15.71 1.03
CA TYR A 98 9.28 -16.50 2.24
C TYR A 98 8.78 -17.94 2.05
N TYR A 99 7.70 -18.13 1.28
CA TYR A 99 7.06 -19.43 1.08
C TYR A 99 7.63 -20.21 -0.12
N SER A 100 7.90 -19.54 -1.25
CA SER A 100 8.37 -20.22 -2.46
C SER A 100 9.15 -19.28 -3.39
N SER A 101 10.19 -19.81 -4.02
CA SER A 101 10.98 -19.09 -5.03
C SER A 101 10.47 -19.31 -6.47
N ASN A 102 9.26 -19.86 -6.65
CA ASN A 102 8.73 -20.10 -8.00
C ASN A 102 8.37 -18.77 -8.69
N SER A 103 8.64 -18.73 -10.00
CA SER A 103 8.43 -17.53 -10.82
C SER A 103 6.98 -17.06 -10.85
N THR A 104 6.01 -17.98 -10.77
CA THR A 104 4.57 -17.68 -10.83
C THR A 104 4.09 -16.93 -9.59
N TYR A 105 4.52 -17.33 -8.39
CA TYR A 105 4.17 -16.63 -7.14
C TYR A 105 4.76 -15.22 -7.08
N LEU A 106 5.90 -14.99 -7.74
CA LEU A 106 6.50 -13.65 -7.83
C LEU A 106 5.66 -12.71 -8.70
N LEU A 107 5.12 -13.17 -9.85
CA LEU A 107 4.17 -12.36 -10.63
C LEU A 107 2.85 -12.12 -9.87
N LEU A 108 2.42 -13.08 -9.06
CA LEU A 108 1.21 -12.94 -8.24
C LEU A 108 1.31 -11.82 -7.19
N SER A 109 2.52 -11.36 -6.84
CA SER A 109 2.73 -10.23 -5.91
C SER A 109 2.10 -8.92 -6.38
N PHE A 110 1.91 -8.75 -7.69
CA PHE A 110 1.28 -7.57 -8.27
C PHE A 110 -0.25 -7.57 -8.12
N LEU A 111 -0.86 -8.75 -7.95
CA LEU A 111 -2.32 -8.90 -7.95
C LEU A 111 -3.00 -8.07 -6.85
N PRO A 112 -2.53 -8.05 -5.59
CA PRO A 112 -3.10 -7.18 -4.56
C PRO A 112 -2.97 -5.69 -4.88
N ALA A 113 -1.84 -5.25 -5.44
CA ALA A 113 -1.64 -3.84 -5.79
C ALA A 113 -2.55 -3.40 -6.95
N LEU A 114 -2.68 -4.23 -8.00
CA LEU A 114 -3.58 -3.94 -9.12
C LEU A 114 -5.05 -3.96 -8.69
N ALA A 115 -5.43 -4.89 -7.82
CA ALA A 115 -6.78 -4.94 -7.25
C ALA A 115 -7.08 -3.66 -6.46
N TYR A 116 -6.16 -3.20 -5.61
CA TYR A 116 -6.34 -1.97 -4.85
C TYR A 116 -6.34 -0.72 -5.73
N TRP A 117 -5.55 -0.68 -6.80
CA TRP A 117 -5.65 0.40 -7.77
C TRP A 117 -7.07 0.45 -8.35
N ALA A 118 -7.59 -0.67 -8.84
CA ALA A 118 -8.96 -0.73 -9.38
C ALA A 118 -10.03 -0.34 -8.34
N LEU A 119 -9.87 -0.76 -7.09
CA LEU A 119 -10.79 -0.39 -6.00
C LEU A 119 -10.74 1.11 -5.70
N LEU A 120 -9.56 1.72 -5.68
CA LEU A 120 -9.41 3.16 -5.38
C LEU A 120 -10.09 4.07 -6.40
N CYS A 121 -10.32 3.60 -7.63
CA CYS A 121 -11.09 4.32 -8.65
C CYS A 121 -12.58 4.45 -8.30
N ASN A 122 -13.03 3.80 -7.24
CA ASN A 122 -14.39 3.92 -6.74
C ASN A 122 -14.39 4.80 -5.48
N ASP A 123 -15.33 5.75 -5.43
CA ASP A 123 -15.52 6.71 -4.33
C ASP A 123 -15.74 6.03 -2.96
N PHE A 124 -16.29 4.82 -2.93
CA PHE A 124 -16.56 4.09 -1.68
C PHE A 124 -15.31 3.46 -1.04
N TYR A 125 -14.15 3.50 -1.71
CA TYR A 125 -12.91 2.90 -1.21
C TYR A 125 -11.84 3.96 -0.93
N TYR A 126 -11.45 4.05 0.33
CA TYR A 126 -10.45 4.99 0.84
C TYR A 126 -9.05 4.35 0.95
N LEU A 127 -7.99 5.16 1.20
CA LEU A 127 -6.64 4.60 1.40
C LEU A 127 -6.53 3.82 2.70
N SER A 128 -7.46 4.01 3.65
CA SER A 128 -7.51 3.25 4.91
C SER A 128 -7.49 1.74 4.69
N GLY A 129 -8.11 1.26 3.60
CA GLY A 129 -8.05 -0.16 3.20
C GLY A 129 -6.64 -0.62 2.83
N ILE A 130 -5.92 0.17 2.02
CA ILE A 130 -4.53 -0.12 1.63
C ILE A 130 -3.63 -0.09 2.86
N PHE A 131 -3.73 0.95 3.70
CA PHE A 131 -2.94 1.05 4.92
C PHE A 131 -3.22 -0.11 5.87
N GLY A 132 -4.48 -0.53 6.03
CA GLY A 132 -4.84 -1.70 6.82
C GLY A 132 -4.13 -2.97 6.34
N VAL A 133 -4.10 -3.22 5.03
CA VAL A 133 -3.40 -4.39 4.46
C VAL A 133 -1.88 -4.26 4.59
N ILE A 134 -1.31 -3.07 4.37
CA ILE A 134 0.13 -2.82 4.58
C ILE A 134 0.54 -3.13 6.02
N ILE A 135 -0.25 -2.66 6.99
CA ILE A 135 -0.01 -2.91 8.42
C ILE A 135 -0.10 -4.41 8.70
N ALA A 136 -1.17 -5.07 8.26
CA ALA A 136 -1.36 -6.51 8.48
C ALA A 136 -0.22 -7.35 7.88
N LEU A 137 0.20 -7.05 6.65
CA LEU A 137 1.33 -7.72 5.99
C LEU A 137 2.65 -7.44 6.70
N SER A 138 2.86 -6.23 7.20
CA SER A 138 4.06 -5.87 7.95
C SER A 138 4.16 -6.69 9.24
N PHE A 139 3.07 -6.80 10.01
CA PHE A 139 3.03 -7.66 11.20
C PHE A 139 3.23 -9.14 10.87
N ALA A 140 2.61 -9.64 9.81
CA ALA A 140 2.79 -11.03 9.36
C ALA A 140 4.25 -11.33 9.03
N LEU A 141 4.94 -10.42 8.32
CA LEU A 141 6.37 -10.57 7.99
C LEU A 141 7.27 -10.50 9.22
N VAL A 142 6.97 -9.61 10.18
CA VAL A 142 7.70 -9.55 11.45
C VAL A 142 7.54 -10.86 12.22
N TYR A 143 6.33 -11.38 12.33
CA TYR A 143 6.05 -12.66 12.98
C TYR A 143 6.83 -13.82 12.33
N LEU A 144 6.80 -13.92 10.99
CA LEU A 144 7.56 -14.94 10.26
C LEU A 144 9.07 -14.79 10.44
N SER A 145 9.57 -13.56 10.49
CA SER A 145 11.00 -13.28 10.70
C SER A 145 11.47 -13.75 12.08
N ILE A 146 10.66 -13.52 13.12
CA ILE A 146 10.93 -14.00 14.49
C ILE A 146 10.88 -15.53 14.54
N SER A 147 9.84 -16.14 13.96
CA SER A 147 9.68 -17.61 13.95
C SER A 147 10.86 -18.33 13.29
N LYS A 148 11.39 -17.79 12.18
CA LYS A 148 12.57 -18.34 11.50
C LYS A 148 13.83 -18.33 12.36
N ILE A 149 13.97 -17.32 13.23
CA ILE A 149 15.10 -17.22 14.16
C ILE A 149 14.99 -18.32 15.21
N THR A 150 13.81 -18.49 15.81
CA THR A 150 13.56 -19.50 16.84
C THR A 150 13.76 -20.93 16.34
N TYR A 151 13.34 -21.25 15.11
CA TYR A 151 13.55 -22.59 14.54
C TYR A 151 15.03 -22.91 14.26
N ARG A 152 15.88 -21.90 14.04
CA ARG A 152 17.31 -22.10 13.78
C ARG A 152 18.15 -22.37 15.03
N GLN A 153 17.57 -22.21 16.23
CA GLN A 153 18.26 -22.41 17.51
C GLN A 153 17.84 -23.72 18.23
N LYS A 154 16.94 -24.50 17.64
CA LYS A 154 16.66 -25.88 18.05
C LYS A 154 17.29 -26.84 17.05
#